data_AF-A9DS32-F1
#
_entry.id   AF-A9DS32-F1
#
_cell.length_a   1.000
_cell.length_b   1.000
_cell.length_c   1.000
_cell.angle_alpha   90.00
_cell.angle_beta   90.00
_cell.angle_gamma   90.00
#
_symmetry.space_group_name_H-M   'P 1'
#
loop_
_entity.id
_entity.type
_entity.pdbx_description
1 polymer ?
#
loop_
_entity_poly.entity_id
_entity_poly.type
_entity_poly.pdbx_seq_one_letter_code
_entity_poly.pdbx_strand_id
1 'polypeptide(L)'
;MIFLLLFFACKEQTKTVPEKTEKEAPKTKIIINKDMFDVRKHVTKILNDEVYPSDDDETFRCLDAILKSDTNEHDFYMMVFRDIIKKSDGALAEVMGQYILDFIKEKPKYFVEKYKTFANEEKEQWIGFMAYEFYFQEDYKTEVNRYFDNILRSIATDSGKETITKLQEKVMNEVANIDSDESEHDTNLTSKLKQKVMRLSELEHEYQLKSLEIVPSEKTIVLGGLQRVLKLKDTIEFIDVSLFQKGIHEIRKSFLKGAKPMEVNGNTYPRVTIEEYIFKTSKNAKETYEMLLNSKGKSSAWTYISKAPHKFLLEENRLYFVGSGGFYMMGMCDEIVEKIKD
;
A
#
# COMPACT_ATOMS: atom_id res chain seq x y z
N MET A 1 -54.75 22.82 42.82
CA MET A 1 -53.68 22.11 42.09
C MET A 1 -53.74 20.66 42.55
N ILE A 2 -54.27 19.78 41.71
CA ILE A 2 -54.70 18.43 42.06
C ILE A 2 -53.51 17.47 41.97
N PHE A 3 -53.26 16.74 43.06
CA PHE A 3 -52.34 15.62 43.18
C PHE A 3 -52.92 14.39 42.46
N LEU A 4 -52.14 13.74 41.59
CA LEU A 4 -52.45 12.40 41.06
C LEU A 4 -51.36 11.43 41.52
N LEU A 5 -51.70 10.62 42.52
CA LEU A 5 -50.93 9.49 43.04
C LEU A 5 -51.43 8.22 42.35
N LEU A 6 -50.57 7.59 41.54
CA LEU A 6 -50.83 6.27 40.95
C LEU A 6 -50.27 5.17 41.88
N PHE A 7 -51.17 4.43 42.52
CA PHE A 7 -50.86 3.18 43.22
C PHE A 7 -50.79 2.02 42.22
N PHE A 8 -49.62 1.38 42.11
CA PHE A 8 -49.49 0.06 41.48
C PHE A 8 -49.69 -1.05 42.51
N ALA A 9 -50.69 -1.89 42.28
CA ALA A 9 -50.96 -3.09 43.08
C ALA A 9 -50.01 -4.23 42.68
N CYS A 10 -49.21 -4.70 43.63
CA CYS A 10 -48.32 -5.85 43.48
C CYS A 10 -49.11 -7.13 43.78
N LYS A 11 -49.31 -8.00 42.79
CA LYS A 11 -49.89 -9.34 42.96
C LYS A 11 -48.77 -10.33 43.31
N GLU A 12 -48.80 -10.85 44.53
CA GLU A 12 -47.97 -11.99 44.93
C GLU A 12 -48.43 -13.27 44.22
N GLN A 13 -47.51 -13.90 43.49
CA GLN A 13 -47.66 -15.28 43.01
C GLN A 13 -46.77 -16.19 43.87
N THR A 14 -47.39 -16.95 44.76
CA THR A 14 -46.78 -18.10 45.41
C THR A 14 -46.51 -19.19 44.37
N LYS A 15 -45.22 -19.44 44.08
CA LYS A 15 -44.77 -20.62 43.32
C LYS A 15 -44.38 -21.73 44.29
N THR A 16 -45.01 -22.87 44.09
CA THR A 16 -44.70 -24.16 44.69
C THR A 16 -43.31 -24.64 44.26
N VAL A 17 -42.54 -25.14 45.23
CA VAL A 17 -41.21 -25.75 45.04
C VAL A 17 -41.38 -27.16 44.48
N PRO A 18 -40.86 -27.47 43.29
CA PRO A 18 -40.79 -28.84 42.80
C PRO A 18 -39.56 -29.56 43.34
N GLU A 19 -39.79 -30.82 43.64
CA GLU A 19 -38.90 -31.85 44.15
C GLU A 19 -37.62 -32.01 43.31
N LYS A 20 -36.48 -32.09 44.01
CA LYS A 20 -35.12 -32.12 43.46
C LYS A 20 -34.85 -33.51 42.87
N THR A 21 -35.04 -33.67 41.56
CA THR A 21 -34.49 -34.83 40.83
C THR A 21 -33.05 -34.53 40.42
N GLU A 22 -32.13 -35.38 40.88
CA GLU A 22 -30.70 -35.32 40.56
C GLU A 22 -30.51 -35.56 39.05
N LYS A 23 -30.31 -34.47 38.29
CA LYS A 23 -29.98 -34.53 36.87
C LYS A 23 -28.50 -34.83 36.72
N GLU A 24 -28.17 -35.99 36.18
CA GLU A 24 -26.83 -36.29 35.67
C GLU A 24 -26.37 -35.18 34.71
N ALA A 25 -25.16 -34.66 34.94
CA ALA A 25 -24.58 -33.62 34.14
C ALA A 25 -24.49 -34.07 32.67
N PRO A 26 -25.00 -33.27 31.71
CA PRO A 26 -24.91 -33.62 30.30
C PRO A 26 -23.43 -33.64 29.91
N LYS A 27 -22.93 -34.83 29.57
CA LYS A 27 -21.60 -35.00 28.94
C LYS A 27 -21.60 -34.17 27.65
N THR A 28 -21.01 -32.99 27.72
CA THR A 28 -20.89 -32.07 26.60
C THR A 28 -20.00 -32.76 25.57
N LYS A 29 -20.59 -33.22 24.46
CA LYS A 29 -19.82 -33.59 23.28
C LYS A 29 -19.08 -32.34 22.83
N ILE A 30 -17.78 -32.30 23.02
CA ILE A 30 -16.90 -31.28 22.46
C ILE A 30 -16.99 -31.42 20.94
N ILE A 31 -17.75 -30.55 20.30
CA ILE A 31 -17.77 -30.42 18.85
C ILE A 31 -16.48 -29.67 18.50
N ILE A 32 -15.43 -30.42 18.20
CA ILE A 32 -14.20 -29.84 17.65
C ILE A 32 -14.56 -29.32 16.26
N ASN A 33 -14.57 -28.00 16.10
CA ASN A 33 -14.93 -27.36 14.84
C ASN A 33 -13.87 -27.69 13.77
N LYS A 34 -14.29 -28.38 12.69
CA LYS A 34 -13.40 -28.89 11.64
C LYS A 34 -12.55 -27.77 11.02
N ASP A 35 -13.08 -26.55 10.98
CA ASP A 35 -12.39 -25.37 10.45
C ASP A 35 -11.14 -24.98 11.26
N MET A 36 -11.12 -25.26 12.57
CA MET A 36 -9.99 -24.91 13.44
C MET A 36 -8.78 -25.84 13.24
N PHE A 37 -9.02 -27.08 12.80
CA PHE A 37 -7.94 -28.02 12.46
C PHE A 37 -7.18 -27.56 11.21
N ASP A 38 -7.85 -26.86 10.31
CA ASP A 38 -7.24 -26.37 9.07
C ASP A 38 -6.29 -25.19 9.32
N VAL A 39 -6.69 -24.26 10.19
CA VAL A 39 -5.86 -23.09 10.53
C VAL A 39 -4.54 -23.50 11.18
N ARG A 40 -4.56 -24.41 12.16
CA ARG A 40 -3.32 -24.88 12.83
C ARG A 40 -2.34 -25.54 11.85
N LYS A 41 -2.86 -26.27 10.87
CA LYS A 41 -2.04 -26.89 9.84
C LYS A 41 -1.37 -25.83 8.98
N HIS A 42 -2.10 -24.80 8.56
CA HIS A 42 -1.54 -23.70 7.78
C HIS A 42 -0.51 -22.89 8.58
N VAL A 43 -0.80 -22.57 9.85
CA VAL A 43 0.14 -21.92 10.78
C VAL A 43 1.46 -22.69 10.88
N THR A 44 1.39 -24.01 11.02
CA THR A 44 2.58 -24.86 11.13
C THR A 44 3.43 -24.79 9.85
N LYS A 45 2.79 -24.71 8.68
CA LYS A 45 3.50 -24.55 7.40
C LYS A 45 4.22 -23.21 7.30
N ILE A 46 3.58 -22.11 7.72
CA ILE A 46 4.22 -20.78 7.75
C ILE A 46 5.45 -20.80 8.66
N LEU A 47 5.29 -21.33 9.88
CA LEU A 47 6.38 -21.40 10.87
C LEU A 47 7.54 -22.31 10.45
N ASN A 48 7.29 -23.29 9.58
CA ASN A 48 8.31 -24.18 9.02
C ASN A 48 8.89 -23.67 7.68
N ASP A 49 8.54 -22.45 7.25
CA ASP A 49 8.90 -21.90 5.94
C ASP A 49 8.45 -22.76 4.74
N GLU A 50 7.42 -23.60 4.91
CA GLU A 50 6.84 -24.43 3.85
C GLU A 50 5.87 -23.62 2.95
N VAL A 51 5.31 -22.54 3.50
CA VAL A 51 4.40 -21.61 2.81
C VAL A 51 4.79 -20.18 3.18
N TYR A 52 4.89 -19.32 2.18
CA TYR A 52 5.07 -17.88 2.38
C TYR A 52 3.69 -17.24 2.61
N PRO A 53 3.51 -16.41 3.66
CA PRO A 53 2.23 -15.75 3.91
C PRO A 53 1.91 -14.78 2.77
N SER A 54 0.66 -14.78 2.30
CA SER A 54 0.22 -13.96 1.18
C SER A 54 -1.16 -13.35 1.44
N ASP A 55 -1.65 -12.54 0.50
CA ASP A 55 -3.00 -11.96 0.55
C ASP A 55 -4.05 -13.03 0.16
N ASP A 56 -4.20 -14.04 1.02
CA ASP A 56 -5.10 -15.18 0.84
C ASP A 56 -5.95 -15.48 2.10
N ASP A 57 -7.06 -16.20 1.89
CA ASP A 57 -8.03 -16.54 2.94
C ASP A 57 -7.39 -17.32 4.09
N GLU A 58 -6.43 -18.20 3.80
CA GLU A 58 -5.74 -19.00 4.82
C GLU A 58 -4.88 -18.15 5.74
N THR A 59 -4.14 -17.18 5.20
CA THR A 59 -3.34 -16.22 5.96
C THR A 59 -4.25 -15.35 6.82
N PHE A 60 -5.36 -14.84 6.27
CA PHE A 60 -6.34 -14.06 7.04
C PHE A 60 -7.00 -14.86 8.15
N ARG A 61 -7.29 -16.16 7.95
CA ARG A 61 -7.77 -17.02 9.04
C ARG A 61 -6.76 -17.17 10.17
N CYS A 62 -5.46 -17.17 9.87
CA CYS A 62 -4.41 -17.18 10.89
C CYS A 62 -4.39 -15.86 11.69
N LEU A 63 -4.53 -14.72 11.00
CA LEU A 63 -4.63 -13.39 11.63
C LEU A 63 -5.89 -13.25 12.49
N ASP A 64 -7.03 -13.76 12.02
CA ASP A 64 -8.26 -13.83 12.79
C ASP A 64 -8.12 -14.71 14.04
N ALA A 65 -7.35 -15.78 13.96
CA ALA A 65 -7.15 -16.71 15.07
C ALA A 65 -6.39 -16.06 16.23
N ILE A 66 -5.43 -15.17 15.99
CA ILE A 66 -4.77 -14.45 17.09
C ILE A 66 -5.74 -13.50 17.81
N LEU A 67 -6.75 -12.97 17.11
CA LEU A 67 -7.79 -12.14 17.74
C LEU A 67 -8.79 -12.98 18.55
N LYS A 68 -9.23 -14.12 18.00
CA LYS A 68 -10.33 -14.95 18.55
C LYS A 68 -9.90 -16.04 19.54
N SER A 69 -8.61 -16.40 19.57
CA SER A 69 -8.11 -17.52 20.39
C SER A 69 -8.29 -17.31 21.90
N ASP A 70 -8.37 -18.42 22.64
CA ASP A 70 -8.30 -18.44 24.09
C ASP A 70 -6.85 -18.25 24.59
N THR A 71 -6.69 -17.96 25.88
CA THR A 71 -5.38 -17.68 26.49
C THR A 71 -4.35 -18.79 26.32
N ASN A 72 -4.78 -20.04 26.09
CA ASN A 72 -3.87 -21.19 26.00
C ASN A 72 -3.23 -21.30 24.61
N GLU A 73 -3.88 -20.74 23.58
CA GLU A 73 -3.39 -20.76 22.21
C GLU A 73 -2.74 -19.44 21.78
N HIS A 74 -2.79 -18.39 22.61
CA HIS A 74 -2.22 -17.08 22.28
C HIS A 74 -0.74 -17.14 21.96
N ASP A 75 0.06 -17.90 22.71
CA ASP A 75 1.51 -18.00 22.46
C ASP A 75 1.78 -18.61 21.08
N PHE A 76 1.03 -19.64 20.71
CA PHE A 76 1.16 -20.31 19.42
C PHE A 76 0.78 -19.37 18.25
N TYR A 77 -0.38 -18.71 18.33
CA TYR A 77 -0.79 -17.78 17.27
C TYR A 77 0.05 -16.49 17.26
N MET A 78 0.64 -16.10 18.39
CA MET A 78 1.55 -14.96 18.44
C MET A 78 2.83 -15.23 17.67
N MET A 79 3.36 -16.46 17.71
CA MET A 79 4.54 -16.83 16.93
C MET A 79 4.31 -16.63 15.43
N VAL A 80 3.19 -17.12 14.90
CA VAL A 80 2.88 -16.96 13.47
C VAL A 80 2.49 -15.54 13.12
N PHE A 81 1.81 -14.81 14.00
CA PHE A 81 1.48 -13.41 13.74
C PHE A 81 2.74 -12.55 13.54
N ARG A 82 3.76 -12.78 14.38
CA ARG A 82 5.09 -12.14 14.25
C ARG A 82 5.80 -12.53 12.96
N ASP A 83 5.73 -13.81 12.58
CA ASP A 83 6.36 -14.30 11.35
C ASP A 83 5.67 -13.79 10.08
N ILE A 84 4.32 -13.66 10.11
CA ILE A 84 3.55 -13.00 9.06
C ILE A 84 4.00 -11.54 8.94
N ILE A 85 3.97 -10.76 10.02
CA ILE A 85 4.42 -9.36 10.01
C ILE A 85 5.80 -9.22 9.38
N LYS A 86 6.75 -10.08 9.76
CA LYS A 86 8.11 -10.08 9.24
C LYS A 86 8.18 -10.28 7.72
N LYS A 87 7.31 -11.11 7.17
CA LYS A 87 7.26 -11.51 5.75
C LYS A 87 6.26 -10.69 4.94
N SER A 88 5.42 -9.87 5.57
CA SER A 88 4.40 -9.10 4.88
C SER A 88 5.01 -8.06 3.93
N ASP A 89 4.60 -8.12 2.67
CA ASP A 89 4.88 -7.16 1.61
C ASP A 89 3.62 -6.92 0.75
N GLY A 90 3.72 -6.02 -0.23
CA GLY A 90 2.65 -5.75 -1.21
C GLY A 90 1.28 -5.54 -0.56
N ALA A 91 0.26 -6.26 -1.06
CA ALA A 91 -1.12 -6.14 -0.58
C ALA A 91 -1.31 -6.66 0.86
N LEU A 92 -0.53 -7.65 1.30
CA LEU A 92 -0.62 -8.15 2.67
C LEU A 92 -0.10 -7.09 3.66
N ALA A 93 0.98 -6.37 3.32
CA ALA A 93 1.51 -5.27 4.12
C ALA A 93 0.48 -4.14 4.34
N GLU A 94 -0.37 -3.86 3.35
CA GLU A 94 -1.39 -2.80 3.42
C GLU A 94 -2.44 -3.04 4.51
N VAL A 95 -2.69 -4.29 4.90
CA VAL A 95 -3.72 -4.64 5.89
C VAL A 95 -3.15 -5.00 7.27
N MET A 96 -1.82 -5.13 7.39
CA MET A 96 -1.18 -5.55 8.65
C MET A 96 -1.36 -4.51 9.77
N GLY A 97 -1.37 -3.23 9.43
CA GLY A 97 -1.49 -2.16 10.42
C GLY A 97 -2.78 -2.28 11.21
N GLN A 98 -3.92 -2.45 10.53
CA GLN A 98 -5.22 -2.66 11.16
C GLN A 98 -5.24 -3.90 12.08
N TYR A 99 -4.69 -5.04 11.64
CA TYR A 99 -4.60 -6.25 12.47
C TYR A 99 -3.76 -6.04 13.74
N ILE A 100 -2.65 -5.29 13.65
CA ILE A 100 -1.83 -4.94 14.80
C ILE A 100 -2.63 -4.07 15.77
N LEU A 101 -3.30 -3.03 15.28
CA LEU A 101 -4.10 -2.12 16.10
C LEU A 101 -5.26 -2.86 16.79
N ASP A 102 -5.94 -3.76 16.10
CA ASP A 102 -7.01 -4.56 16.70
C ASP A 102 -6.48 -5.53 17.76
N PHE A 103 -5.34 -6.17 17.51
CA PHE A 103 -4.70 -7.06 18.49
C PHE A 103 -4.32 -6.33 19.78
N ILE A 104 -3.68 -5.16 19.68
CA ILE A 104 -3.29 -4.36 20.84
C ILE A 104 -4.55 -3.90 21.61
N LYS A 105 -5.61 -3.53 20.90
CA LYS A 105 -6.89 -3.09 21.49
C LYS A 105 -7.60 -4.20 22.25
N GLU A 106 -7.68 -5.39 21.67
CA GLU A 106 -8.36 -6.54 22.29
C GLU A 106 -7.53 -7.16 23.42
N LYS A 107 -6.20 -7.15 23.31
CA LYS A 107 -5.29 -7.88 24.23
C LYS A 107 -4.14 -7.02 24.77
N PRO A 108 -4.42 -5.83 25.37
CA PRO A 108 -3.39 -4.84 25.68
C PRO A 108 -2.39 -5.32 26.73
N LYS A 109 -2.83 -6.08 27.74
CA LYS A 109 -1.95 -6.63 28.79
C LYS A 109 -0.98 -7.68 28.23
N TYR A 110 -1.49 -8.58 27.41
CA TYR A 110 -0.70 -9.63 26.77
C TYR A 110 0.31 -9.02 25.79
N PHE A 111 -0.12 -8.04 24.98
CA PHE A 111 0.77 -7.30 24.10
C PHE A 111 1.92 -6.65 24.87
N VAL A 112 1.65 -5.93 25.96
CA VAL A 112 2.71 -5.29 26.78
C VAL A 112 3.75 -6.29 27.28
N GLU A 113 3.33 -7.49 27.67
CA GLU A 113 4.24 -8.55 28.11
C GLU A 113 5.13 -9.03 26.96
N LYS A 114 4.52 -9.36 25.81
CA LYS A 114 5.25 -9.90 24.65
C LYS A 114 6.10 -8.85 23.94
N TYR A 115 5.63 -7.61 23.83
CA TYR A 115 6.36 -6.53 23.14
C TYR A 115 7.74 -6.25 23.76
N LYS A 116 7.90 -6.50 25.07
CA LYS A 116 9.20 -6.39 25.75
C LYS A 116 10.24 -7.37 25.23
N THR A 117 9.82 -8.52 24.70
CA THR A 117 10.71 -9.58 24.20
C THR A 117 11.01 -9.46 22.70
N PHE A 118 10.37 -8.50 22.00
CA PHE A 118 10.61 -8.30 20.57
C PHE A 118 12.01 -7.74 20.32
N ALA A 119 12.59 -8.17 19.20
CA ALA A 119 13.81 -7.56 18.64
C ALA A 119 13.53 -6.11 18.22
N ASN A 120 14.57 -5.28 18.08
CA ASN A 120 14.37 -3.87 17.73
C ASN A 120 13.83 -3.72 16.32
N GLU A 121 14.35 -4.51 15.38
CA GLU A 121 13.94 -4.53 13.98
C GLU A 121 12.45 -4.92 13.85
N GLU A 122 12.02 -5.88 14.67
CA GLU A 122 10.62 -6.28 14.74
C GLU A 122 9.74 -5.16 15.31
N LYS A 123 10.19 -4.47 16.37
CA LYS A 123 9.46 -3.32 16.92
C LYS A 123 9.28 -2.22 15.88
N GLU A 124 10.34 -1.92 15.12
CA GLU A 124 10.32 -0.93 14.03
C GLU A 124 9.31 -1.32 12.95
N GLN A 125 9.28 -2.58 12.54
CA GLN A 125 8.31 -3.05 11.56
C GLN A 125 6.86 -2.92 12.03
N TRP A 126 6.58 -3.27 13.29
CA TRP A 126 5.25 -3.05 13.90
C TRP A 126 4.88 -1.55 13.91
N ILE A 127 5.83 -0.70 14.31
CA ILE A 127 5.65 0.75 14.35
C ILE A 127 5.34 1.30 12.95
N GLY A 128 6.07 0.86 11.93
CA GLY A 128 5.86 1.26 10.54
C GLY A 128 4.44 0.91 10.05
N PHE A 129 3.99 -0.32 10.28
CA PHE A 129 2.63 -0.72 9.91
C PHE A 129 1.55 0.09 10.66
N MET A 130 1.72 0.35 11.96
CA MET A 130 0.79 1.19 12.70
C MET A 130 0.81 2.64 12.22
N ALA A 131 1.99 3.20 11.95
CA ALA A 131 2.12 4.57 11.47
C ALA A 131 1.45 4.77 10.12
N TYR A 132 1.56 3.79 9.22
CA TYR A 132 0.91 3.82 7.92
C TYR A 132 -0.63 3.97 8.03
N GLU A 133 -1.27 3.29 8.98
CA GLU A 133 -2.73 3.41 9.22
C GLU A 133 -3.14 4.82 9.68
N PHE A 134 -2.33 5.42 10.55
CA PHE A 134 -2.60 6.75 11.08
C PHE A 134 -2.26 7.86 10.08
N TYR A 135 -1.28 7.63 9.19
CA TYR A 135 -0.83 8.61 8.21
C TYR A 135 -1.97 9.09 7.28
N PHE A 136 -2.91 8.21 6.93
CA PHE A 136 -4.06 8.60 6.09
C PHE A 136 -5.16 9.38 6.82
N GLN A 137 -5.03 9.62 8.12
CA GLN A 137 -6.00 10.39 8.88
C GLN A 137 -5.73 11.90 8.74
N GLU A 138 -6.78 12.69 8.50
CA GLU A 138 -6.68 14.15 8.33
C GLU A 138 -5.98 14.85 9.53
N ASP A 139 -6.22 14.35 10.74
CA ASP A 139 -5.54 14.76 11.96
C ASP A 139 -4.97 13.54 12.68
N TYR A 140 -3.88 12.99 12.12
CA TYR A 140 -3.21 11.81 12.67
C TYR A 140 -2.82 11.99 14.15
N LYS A 141 -2.50 13.22 14.59
CA LYS A 141 -2.08 13.48 15.97
C LYS A 141 -3.23 13.21 16.94
N THR A 142 -4.42 13.73 16.64
CA THR A 142 -5.62 13.46 17.44
C THR A 142 -5.98 11.98 17.42
N GLU A 143 -5.85 11.31 16.27
CA GLU A 143 -6.20 9.90 16.11
C GLU A 143 -5.26 8.95 16.86
N VAL A 144 -3.94 9.15 16.74
CA VAL A 144 -2.93 8.40 17.51
C VAL A 144 -3.19 8.56 19.01
N ASN A 145 -3.36 9.80 19.49
CA ASN A 145 -3.61 10.06 20.91
C ASN A 145 -4.89 9.39 21.40
N ARG A 146 -5.99 9.51 20.64
CA ARG A 146 -7.28 8.89 20.97
C ARG A 146 -7.17 7.38 21.07
N TYR A 147 -6.47 6.74 20.14
CA TYR A 147 -6.25 5.29 20.15
C TYR A 147 -5.48 4.86 21.40
N PHE A 148 -4.31 5.45 21.64
CA PHE A 148 -3.45 5.05 22.77
C PHE A 148 -4.02 5.41 24.14
N ASP A 149 -4.77 6.51 24.28
CA ASP A 149 -5.49 6.86 25.51
C ASP A 149 -6.50 5.78 25.91
N ASN A 150 -7.19 5.18 24.93
CA ASN A 150 -8.11 4.08 25.20
C ASN A 150 -7.38 2.84 25.71
N ILE A 151 -6.21 2.53 25.14
CA ILE A 151 -5.37 1.42 25.59
C ILE A 151 -4.87 1.67 27.02
N LEU A 152 -4.36 2.86 27.31
CA LEU A 152 -3.82 3.23 28.62
C LEU A 152 -4.84 3.07 29.76
N ARG A 153 -6.13 3.32 29.50
CA ARG A 153 -7.22 3.11 30.48
C ARG A 153 -7.40 1.64 30.88
N SER A 154 -7.02 0.70 30.03
CA SER A 154 -7.14 -0.75 30.28
C SER A 154 -5.93 -1.36 31.00
N ILE A 155 -4.81 -0.64 31.07
CA ILE A 155 -3.56 -1.10 31.68
C ILE A 155 -3.49 -0.66 33.14
N ALA A 156 -3.38 -1.64 34.04
CA ALA A 156 -3.34 -1.38 35.48
C ALA A 156 -1.94 -1.02 36.02
N THR A 157 -0.87 -1.50 35.36
CA THR A 157 0.50 -1.39 35.88
C THR A 157 1.25 -0.20 35.28
N ASP A 158 2.05 0.48 36.10
CA ASP A 158 2.83 1.64 35.64
C ASP A 158 3.85 1.26 34.57
N SER A 159 4.53 0.12 34.72
CA SER A 159 5.44 -0.41 33.68
C SER A 159 4.72 -0.68 32.36
N GLY A 160 3.46 -1.12 32.40
CA GLY A 160 2.68 -1.33 31.20
C GLY A 160 2.31 -0.01 30.53
N LYS A 161 1.89 0.99 31.33
CA LYS A 161 1.60 2.34 30.83
C LYS A 161 2.83 2.96 30.17
N GLU A 162 3.99 2.86 30.79
CA GLU A 162 5.25 3.35 30.22
C GLU A 162 5.57 2.69 28.86
N THR A 163 5.33 1.39 28.74
CA THR A 163 5.54 0.66 27.47
C THR A 163 4.64 1.21 26.37
N ILE A 164 3.37 1.46 26.68
CA ILE A 164 2.38 1.99 25.72
C ILE A 164 2.66 3.45 25.36
N THR A 165 3.05 4.30 26.32
CA THR A 165 3.43 5.69 26.05
C THR A 165 4.65 5.78 25.14
N LYS A 166 5.69 4.96 25.37
CA LYS A 166 6.86 4.90 24.47
C LYS A 166 6.48 4.43 23.08
N LEU A 167 5.54 3.49 22.97
CA LEU A 167 5.04 3.04 21.67
C LEU A 167 4.28 4.16 20.95
N GLN A 168 3.40 4.86 21.65
CA GLN A 168 2.67 6.02 21.14
C GLN A 168 3.61 7.09 20.59
N GLU A 169 4.65 7.46 21.35
CA GLU A 169 5.66 8.44 20.92
C GLU A 169 6.36 7.99 19.64
N LYS A 170 6.75 6.71 19.55
CA LYS A 170 7.42 6.17 18.36
C LYS A 170 6.50 6.15 17.15
N VAL A 171 5.24 5.72 17.30
CA VAL A 171 4.25 5.75 16.21
C VAL A 171 4.00 7.19 15.77
N MET A 172 3.83 8.13 16.70
CA MET A 172 3.67 9.55 16.39
C MET A 172 4.85 10.11 15.59
N ASN A 173 6.08 9.81 15.99
CA ASN A 173 7.28 10.24 15.28
C ASN A 173 7.37 9.61 13.90
N GLU A 174 7.02 8.33 13.76
CA GLU A 174 7.04 7.65 12.47
C GLU A 174 6.01 8.23 11.50
N VAL A 175 4.79 8.52 11.97
CA VAL A 175 3.78 9.21 11.14
C VAL A 175 4.28 10.59 10.70
N ALA A 176 4.91 11.33 11.61
CA ALA A 176 5.49 12.63 11.29
C ALA A 176 6.65 12.53 10.28
N ASN A 177 7.46 11.46 10.35
CA ASN A 177 8.52 11.20 9.38
C ASN A 177 7.94 10.94 7.99
N ILE A 178 6.91 10.09 7.88
CA ILE A 178 6.20 9.81 6.62
C ILE A 178 5.64 11.12 6.03
N ASP A 179 5.02 11.97 6.85
CA ASP A 179 4.49 13.28 6.44
C ASP A 179 5.60 14.26 6.03
N SER A 180 6.77 14.21 6.68
CA SER A 180 7.91 15.07 6.39
C SER A 180 8.67 14.67 5.12
N ASP A 181 8.83 13.35 4.88
CA ASP A 181 9.45 12.81 3.67
C ASP A 181 8.63 13.17 2.42
N GLU A 182 7.31 13.35 2.59
CA GLU A 182 6.44 13.80 1.51
C GLU A 182 6.38 15.33 1.34
N SER A 183 6.65 16.12 2.38
CA SER A 183 6.38 17.56 2.36
C SER A 183 7.54 18.44 1.94
N GLU A 184 8.82 18.05 2.07
CA GLU A 184 9.88 19.07 1.91
C GLU A 184 11.30 18.58 1.56
N HIS A 185 11.45 17.49 0.79
CA HIS A 185 12.71 17.37 0.06
C HIS A 185 12.75 18.44 -1.03
N ASP A 186 13.80 19.29 -1.01
CA ASP A 186 14.22 20.16 -2.12
C ASP A 186 14.32 19.30 -3.37
N THR A 187 13.19 19.18 -4.06
CA THR A 187 13.08 18.25 -5.18
C THR A 187 13.96 18.84 -6.24
N ASN A 188 14.98 18.09 -6.66
CA ASN A 188 15.82 18.54 -7.74
C ASN A 188 14.93 18.69 -8.98
N LEU A 189 14.60 19.93 -9.36
CA LEU A 189 13.77 20.24 -10.52
C LEU A 189 14.60 20.29 -11.81
N THR A 190 15.91 20.01 -11.74
CA THR A 190 16.78 19.95 -12.91
C THR A 190 16.50 18.68 -13.71
N SER A 191 16.31 18.84 -15.02
CA SER A 191 16.19 17.72 -15.95
C SER A 191 17.43 16.82 -15.94
N LYS A 192 17.20 15.51 -15.95
CA LYS A 192 18.25 14.49 -16.15
C LYS A 192 18.18 13.88 -17.57
N LEU A 193 17.15 14.21 -18.36
CA LEU A 193 16.87 13.61 -19.67
C LEU A 193 18.07 13.63 -20.62
N LYS A 194 18.78 14.75 -20.77
CA LYS A 194 19.92 14.84 -21.70
C LYS A 194 21.00 13.79 -21.38
N GLN A 195 21.40 13.68 -20.12
CA GLN A 195 22.43 12.73 -19.69
C GLN A 195 21.97 11.29 -19.91
N LYS A 196 20.72 10.98 -19.54
CA LYS A 196 20.16 9.63 -19.70
C LYS A 196 20.08 9.19 -21.15
N VAL A 197 19.56 10.04 -22.06
CA VAL A 197 19.40 9.65 -23.46
C VAL A 197 20.70 9.55 -24.25
N MET A 198 21.78 10.20 -23.79
CA MET A 198 23.11 10.06 -24.42
C MET A 198 23.66 8.63 -24.29
N ARG A 199 23.28 7.89 -23.24
CA ARG A 199 23.71 6.49 -23.04
C ARG A 199 23.12 5.54 -24.08
N LEU A 200 22.04 5.95 -24.76
CA LEU A 200 21.44 5.14 -25.83
C LEU A 200 22.35 5.02 -27.06
N SER A 201 23.40 5.82 -27.15
CA SER A 201 24.46 5.66 -28.16
C SER A 201 25.28 4.37 -27.98
N GLU A 202 25.23 3.75 -26.80
CA GLU A 202 25.96 2.52 -26.48
C GLU A 202 25.16 1.25 -26.82
N LEU A 203 23.89 1.38 -27.20
CA LEU A 203 23.06 0.24 -27.62
C LEU A 203 23.40 -0.18 -29.06
N GLU A 204 22.94 -1.37 -29.47
CA GLU A 204 23.27 -1.99 -30.77
C GLU A 204 23.11 -1.02 -31.96
N HIS A 205 22.01 -0.27 -31.97
CA HIS A 205 21.64 0.65 -33.05
C HIS A 205 22.25 2.06 -32.93
N GLU A 206 23.07 2.33 -31.92
CA GLU A 206 23.79 3.59 -31.71
C GLU A 206 22.86 4.81 -31.83
N TYR A 207 21.89 4.94 -30.91
CA TYR A 207 20.89 6.00 -30.99
C TYR A 207 21.55 7.39 -30.90
N GLN A 208 21.18 8.25 -31.85
CA GLN A 208 21.66 9.62 -31.92
C GLN A 208 20.53 10.58 -31.53
N LEU A 209 20.81 11.46 -30.58
CA LEU A 209 19.90 12.55 -30.19
C LEU A 209 19.69 13.52 -31.36
N LYS A 210 18.44 13.66 -31.81
CA LYS A 210 18.05 14.54 -32.93
C LYS A 210 17.38 15.83 -32.44
N SER A 211 16.60 15.76 -31.37
CA SER A 211 16.06 16.94 -30.70
C SER A 211 15.92 16.72 -29.20
N LEU A 212 16.04 17.82 -28.45
CA LEU A 212 15.77 17.90 -27.02
C LEU A 212 15.17 19.28 -26.75
N GLU A 213 13.93 19.32 -26.29
CA GLU A 213 13.15 20.55 -26.13
C GLU A 213 12.31 20.52 -24.86
N ILE A 214 12.08 21.70 -24.27
CA ILE A 214 11.02 21.91 -23.28
C ILE A 214 9.72 22.07 -24.07
N VAL A 215 8.68 21.31 -23.73
CA VAL A 215 7.43 21.28 -24.49
C VAL A 215 6.23 21.59 -23.59
N PRO A 216 5.21 22.32 -24.09
CA PRO A 216 3.96 22.49 -23.38
C PRO A 216 3.17 21.17 -23.33
N SER A 217 2.30 21.03 -22.33
CA SER A 217 1.52 19.81 -22.06
C SER A 217 0.77 19.29 -23.29
N GLU A 218 0.21 20.17 -24.11
CA GLU A 218 -0.65 19.82 -25.24
C GLU A 218 0.14 19.15 -26.39
N LYS A 219 1.47 19.36 -26.43
CA LYS A 219 2.37 18.79 -27.45
C LYS A 219 3.01 17.46 -27.04
N THR A 220 2.73 17.00 -25.84
CA THR A 220 3.23 15.71 -25.34
C THR A 220 2.39 14.54 -25.86
N ILE A 221 2.98 13.35 -25.86
CA ILE A 221 2.31 12.11 -26.24
C ILE A 221 1.28 11.75 -25.18
N VAL A 222 1.68 11.68 -23.92
CA VAL A 222 0.81 11.20 -22.83
C VAL A 222 -0.22 12.27 -22.43
N LEU A 223 0.23 13.38 -21.85
CA LEU A 223 -0.70 14.39 -21.32
C LEU A 223 -1.49 15.07 -22.44
N GLY A 224 -0.86 15.41 -23.55
CA GLY A 224 -1.53 15.96 -24.72
C GLY A 224 -2.48 14.95 -25.36
N GLY A 225 -2.13 13.66 -25.35
CA GLY A 225 -3.02 12.56 -25.75
C GLY A 225 -4.27 12.47 -24.88
N LEU A 226 -4.09 12.48 -23.57
CA LEU A 226 -5.18 12.46 -22.59
C LEU A 226 -6.11 13.66 -22.75
N GLN A 227 -5.57 14.88 -22.88
CA GLN A 227 -6.36 16.08 -23.12
C GLN A 227 -7.16 15.99 -24.43
N ARG A 228 -6.59 15.39 -25.50
CA ARG A 228 -7.33 15.16 -26.75
C ARG A 228 -8.45 14.14 -26.57
N VAL A 229 -8.21 13.06 -25.84
CA VAL A 229 -9.25 12.06 -25.54
C VAL A 229 -10.36 12.69 -24.71
N LEU A 230 -10.04 13.52 -23.71
CA LEU A 230 -11.01 14.20 -22.85
C LEU A 230 -11.88 15.21 -23.64
N LYS A 231 -11.36 15.78 -24.73
CA LYS A 231 -12.16 16.61 -25.65
C LYS A 231 -13.14 15.80 -26.51
N LEU A 232 -12.86 14.51 -26.72
CA LEU A 232 -13.69 13.61 -27.51
C LEU A 232 -14.64 12.79 -26.64
N LYS A 233 -14.24 12.52 -25.40
CA LYS A 233 -14.97 11.77 -24.38
C LYS A 233 -15.04 12.65 -23.15
N ASP A 234 -16.23 13.00 -22.69
CA ASP A 234 -16.40 13.92 -21.54
C ASP A 234 -15.66 13.44 -20.28
N THR A 235 -15.37 12.14 -20.18
CA THR A 235 -14.59 11.55 -19.09
C THR A 235 -13.60 10.49 -19.60
N ILE A 236 -12.53 10.27 -18.83
CA ILE A 236 -11.61 9.15 -18.98
C ILE A 236 -11.60 8.40 -17.66
N GLU A 237 -12.14 7.19 -17.64
CA GLU A 237 -12.14 6.36 -16.44
C GLU A 237 -10.70 6.15 -15.92
N PHE A 238 -10.55 6.22 -14.60
CA PHE A 238 -9.29 6.00 -13.87
C PHE A 238 -8.18 7.01 -14.14
N ILE A 239 -8.45 8.11 -14.86
CA ILE A 239 -7.43 9.13 -15.13
C ILE A 239 -7.93 10.52 -14.75
N ASP A 240 -7.32 11.10 -13.71
CA ASP A 240 -7.44 12.50 -13.36
C ASP A 240 -6.37 13.32 -14.09
N VAL A 241 -6.76 13.94 -15.20
CA VAL A 241 -5.88 14.81 -16.00
C VAL A 241 -5.48 16.07 -15.22
N SER A 242 -6.33 16.54 -14.31
CA SER A 242 -6.05 17.73 -13.48
C SER A 242 -4.95 17.43 -12.46
N LEU A 243 -5.00 16.27 -11.80
CA LEU A 243 -3.97 15.78 -10.89
C LEU A 243 -2.60 15.74 -11.60
N PHE A 244 -2.55 15.12 -12.78
CA PHE A 244 -1.33 15.04 -13.58
C PHE A 244 -0.81 16.45 -13.92
N GLN A 245 -1.66 17.32 -14.45
CA GLN A 245 -1.23 18.65 -14.91
C GLN A 245 -0.77 19.57 -13.76
N LYS A 246 -1.46 19.56 -12.61
CA LYS A 246 -1.18 20.47 -11.49
C LYS A 246 0.18 20.18 -10.83
N GLY A 247 0.59 18.91 -10.82
CA GLY A 247 1.83 18.44 -10.21
C GLY A 247 3.09 18.75 -11.02
N ILE A 248 2.96 19.01 -12.33
CA ILE A 248 4.10 19.22 -13.22
C ILE A 248 4.78 20.58 -12.97
N HIS A 249 6.10 20.55 -12.91
CA HIS A 249 6.99 21.72 -12.98
C HIS A 249 7.41 22.00 -14.43
N GLU A 250 7.94 20.99 -15.12
CA GLU A 250 8.47 21.11 -16.49
C GLU A 250 8.29 19.79 -17.25
N ILE A 251 8.11 19.87 -18.58
CA ILE A 251 8.11 18.70 -19.45
C ILE A 251 9.18 18.87 -20.52
N ARG A 252 10.01 17.84 -20.67
CA ARG A 252 10.99 17.77 -21.74
C ARG A 252 10.72 16.59 -22.64
N LYS A 253 11.04 16.78 -23.92
CA LYS A 253 10.90 15.77 -24.94
C LYS A 253 12.20 15.63 -25.70
N SER A 254 12.62 14.39 -25.89
CA SER A 254 13.73 14.04 -26.75
C SER A 254 13.27 13.12 -27.86
N PHE A 255 13.87 13.28 -29.04
CA PHE A 255 13.71 12.37 -30.16
C PHE A 255 15.09 11.83 -30.56
N LEU A 256 15.21 10.52 -30.64
CA LEU A 256 16.42 9.83 -31.06
C LEU A 256 16.13 8.91 -32.24
N LYS A 257 17.15 8.72 -33.08
CA LYS A 257 17.13 7.81 -34.22
C LYS A 257 18.41 6.98 -34.21
N GLY A 258 18.29 5.66 -34.37
CA GLY A 258 19.44 4.77 -34.54
C GLY A 258 20.30 5.17 -35.74
N ALA A 259 21.62 5.01 -35.61
CA ALA A 259 22.56 5.17 -36.71
C ALA A 259 22.62 3.93 -37.61
N LYS A 260 22.24 2.76 -37.09
CA LYS A 260 22.17 1.51 -37.84
C LYS A 260 20.73 1.12 -38.18
N PRO A 261 20.47 0.57 -39.38
CA PRO A 261 19.16 0.04 -39.72
C PRO A 261 18.80 -1.19 -38.86
N MET A 262 17.52 -1.53 -38.82
CA MET A 262 16.99 -2.72 -38.13
C MET A 262 17.50 -4.03 -38.75
N GLU A 263 17.77 -4.01 -40.06
CA GLU A 263 18.24 -5.15 -40.85
C GLU A 263 19.48 -4.74 -41.65
N VAL A 264 20.38 -5.69 -41.89
CA VAL A 264 21.55 -5.46 -42.76
C VAL A 264 21.04 -5.09 -44.16
N ASN A 265 21.43 -3.90 -44.65
CA ASN A 265 20.94 -3.27 -45.90
C ASN A 265 19.48 -2.77 -45.89
N GLY A 266 18.82 -2.75 -44.73
CA GLY A 266 17.48 -2.16 -44.57
C GLY A 266 17.50 -0.62 -44.61
N ASN A 267 16.33 -0.02 -44.85
CA ASN A 267 16.12 1.43 -44.80
C ASN A 267 15.29 1.89 -43.59
N THR A 268 14.88 0.94 -42.74
CA THR A 268 14.15 1.19 -41.50
C THR A 268 15.15 1.37 -40.37
N TYR A 269 15.09 2.51 -39.69
CA TYR A 269 15.93 2.82 -38.54
C TYR A 269 15.06 2.93 -37.31
N PRO A 270 15.48 2.35 -36.17
CA PRO A 270 14.73 2.49 -34.94
C PRO A 270 14.70 3.95 -34.50
N ARG A 271 13.58 4.33 -33.90
CA ARG A 271 13.30 5.69 -33.42
C ARG A 271 12.70 5.59 -32.04
N VAL A 272 13.07 6.50 -31.16
CA VAL A 272 12.48 6.56 -29.82
C VAL A 272 12.20 8.01 -29.47
N THR A 273 11.03 8.22 -28.85
CA THR A 273 10.68 9.47 -28.20
C THR A 273 10.65 9.22 -26.70
N ILE A 274 11.38 10.04 -25.94
CA ILE A 274 11.37 9.98 -24.48
C ILE A 274 10.90 11.32 -23.95
N GLU A 275 9.82 11.29 -23.16
CA GLU A 275 9.28 12.45 -22.46
C GLU A 275 9.60 12.33 -20.97
N GLU A 276 10.22 13.36 -20.40
CA GLU A 276 10.48 13.51 -18.97
C GLU A 276 9.47 14.52 -18.42
N TYR A 277 8.63 14.07 -17.50
CA TYR A 277 7.70 14.90 -16.74
C TYR A 277 8.31 15.12 -15.35
N ILE A 278 8.77 16.34 -15.08
CA ILE A 278 9.36 16.73 -13.79
C ILE A 278 8.24 17.28 -12.92
N PHE A 279 8.00 16.66 -11.76
CA PHE A 279 6.98 17.07 -10.81
C PHE A 279 7.57 17.93 -9.70
N LYS A 280 6.72 18.76 -9.10
CA LYS A 280 7.06 19.60 -7.94
C LYS A 280 7.40 18.77 -6.70
N THR A 281 6.83 17.58 -6.58
CA THR A 281 7.04 16.66 -5.45
C THR A 281 7.16 15.22 -5.97
N SER A 282 7.86 14.36 -5.22
CA SER A 282 7.92 12.92 -5.50
C SER A 282 6.53 12.26 -5.35
N LYS A 283 5.72 12.74 -4.40
CA LYS A 283 4.33 12.30 -4.20
C LYS A 283 3.51 12.43 -5.50
N ASN A 284 3.49 13.63 -6.09
CA ASN A 284 2.74 13.87 -7.33
C ASN A 284 3.23 12.99 -8.49
N ALA A 285 4.53 12.71 -8.57
CA ALA A 285 5.09 11.82 -9.58
C ALA A 285 4.62 10.37 -9.38
N LYS A 286 4.65 9.88 -8.13
CA LYS A 286 4.23 8.54 -7.74
C LYS A 286 2.74 8.33 -7.99
N GLU A 287 1.89 9.21 -7.47
CA GLU A 287 0.43 9.16 -7.67
C GLU A 287 0.08 9.16 -9.17
N THR A 288 0.76 10.00 -9.95
CA THR A 288 0.55 10.05 -11.40
C THR A 288 0.99 8.75 -12.08
N TYR A 289 2.15 8.20 -11.70
CA TYR A 289 2.67 6.95 -12.25
C TYR A 289 1.71 5.79 -12.00
N GLU A 290 1.24 5.63 -10.75
CA GLU A 290 0.30 4.59 -10.35
C GLU A 290 -1.05 4.72 -11.08
N MET A 291 -1.58 5.94 -11.17
CA MET A 291 -2.78 6.23 -11.96
C MET A 291 -2.63 5.80 -13.43
N LEU A 292 -1.51 6.16 -14.06
CA LEU A 292 -1.25 5.80 -15.46
C LEU A 292 -1.11 4.28 -15.64
N LEU A 293 -0.38 3.59 -14.75
CA LEU A 293 -0.26 2.13 -14.79
C LEU A 293 -1.62 1.43 -14.64
N ASN A 294 -2.40 1.84 -13.64
CA ASN A 294 -3.72 1.27 -13.36
C ASN A 294 -4.70 1.48 -14.52
N SER A 295 -4.58 2.60 -15.23
CA SER A 295 -5.44 2.89 -16.38
C SER A 295 -5.08 2.09 -17.64
N LYS A 296 -3.83 1.61 -17.80
CA LYS A 296 -3.32 0.98 -19.04
C LYS A 296 -4.07 -0.29 -19.43
N GLY A 297 -4.48 -1.09 -18.45
CA GLY A 297 -5.25 -2.32 -18.68
C GLY A 297 -6.76 -2.12 -18.75
N LYS A 298 -7.26 -0.95 -18.35
CA LYS A 298 -8.69 -0.71 -18.12
C LYS A 298 -9.30 0.29 -19.11
N SER A 299 -8.50 1.20 -19.67
CA SER A 299 -8.99 2.31 -20.48
C SER A 299 -8.68 2.15 -21.96
N SER A 300 -9.74 2.19 -22.79
CA SER A 300 -9.60 2.28 -24.25
C SER A 300 -8.90 3.57 -24.72
N ALA A 301 -8.74 4.57 -23.84
CA ALA A 301 -8.04 5.82 -24.13
C ALA A 301 -6.61 5.60 -24.62
N TRP A 302 -5.93 4.57 -24.15
CA TRP A 302 -4.53 4.30 -24.51
C TRP A 302 -4.31 4.06 -26.01
N THR A 303 -5.32 3.54 -26.70
CA THR A 303 -5.30 3.38 -28.18
C THR A 303 -5.23 4.72 -28.93
N TYR A 304 -5.65 5.81 -28.29
CA TYR A 304 -5.60 7.18 -28.82
C TYR A 304 -4.37 7.96 -28.34
N ILE A 305 -3.75 7.53 -27.24
CA ILE A 305 -2.56 8.17 -26.65
C ILE A 305 -1.30 7.69 -27.38
N SER A 306 -1.06 6.38 -27.39
CA SER A 306 0.08 5.78 -28.08
C SER A 306 -0.29 4.43 -28.65
N LYS A 307 -0.17 4.33 -29.98
CA LYS A 307 -0.34 3.06 -30.70
C LYS A 307 0.92 2.21 -30.68
N ALA A 308 2.07 2.78 -30.32
CA ALA A 308 3.34 2.06 -30.32
C ALA A 308 3.64 1.43 -28.95
N PRO A 309 4.48 0.37 -28.91
CA PRO A 309 5.07 -0.13 -27.68
C PRO A 309 5.67 1.00 -26.84
N HIS A 310 5.33 1.02 -25.56
CA HIS A 310 5.78 2.05 -24.64
C HIS A 310 5.85 1.55 -23.20
N LYS A 311 6.70 2.21 -22.41
CA LYS A 311 6.94 1.92 -21.00
C LYS A 311 6.99 3.23 -20.20
N PHE A 312 6.66 3.12 -18.92
CA PHE A 312 6.84 4.17 -17.94
C PHE A 312 7.98 3.81 -17.01
N LEU A 313 8.69 4.81 -16.53
CA LEU A 313 9.74 4.70 -15.52
C LEU A 313 9.57 5.86 -14.54
N LEU A 314 9.55 5.56 -13.25
CA LEU A 314 9.49 6.56 -12.18
C LEU A 314 10.84 6.60 -11.46
N GLU A 315 11.39 7.80 -11.28
CA GLU A 315 12.60 8.05 -10.49
C GLU A 315 12.45 9.36 -9.72
N GLU A 316 12.47 9.30 -8.39
CA GLU A 316 12.25 10.47 -7.52
C GLU A 316 10.95 11.21 -7.92
N ASN A 317 11.05 12.48 -8.30
CA ASN A 317 9.98 13.34 -8.80
C ASN A 317 9.86 13.36 -10.33
N ARG A 318 10.41 12.37 -11.05
CA ARG A 318 10.42 12.33 -12.52
C ARG A 318 9.71 11.09 -13.03
N LEU A 319 8.77 11.30 -13.93
CA LEU A 319 8.17 10.26 -14.73
C LEU A 319 8.73 10.32 -16.14
N TYR A 320 9.27 9.22 -16.63
CA TYR A 320 9.67 9.07 -18.02
C TYR A 320 8.65 8.23 -18.78
N PHE A 321 8.21 8.72 -19.92
CA PHE A 321 7.50 7.94 -20.93
C PHE A 321 8.45 7.61 -22.07
N VAL A 322 8.67 6.32 -22.34
CA VAL A 322 9.50 5.83 -23.44
C VAL A 322 8.58 5.26 -24.51
N GLY A 323 8.44 5.94 -25.63
CA GLY A 323 7.63 5.51 -26.78
C GLY A 323 8.48 5.15 -27.99
N SER A 324 8.31 3.94 -28.53
CA SER A 324 9.00 3.54 -29.75
C SER A 324 8.40 4.16 -31.01
N GLY A 325 9.16 4.11 -32.11
CA GLY A 325 8.72 4.57 -33.43
C GLY A 325 7.70 3.67 -34.12
N GLY A 326 7.31 2.55 -33.52
CA GLY A 326 6.33 1.61 -34.06
C GLY A 326 6.47 0.18 -33.53
N PHE A 327 5.54 -0.70 -33.94
CA PHE A 327 5.53 -2.10 -33.51
C PHE A 327 6.72 -2.93 -34.00
N TYR A 328 7.42 -2.51 -35.05
CA TYR A 328 8.66 -3.17 -35.49
C TYR A 328 9.80 -3.05 -34.47
N MET A 329 9.64 -2.22 -33.43
CA MET A 329 10.57 -2.10 -32.30
C MET A 329 10.05 -2.80 -31.04
N MET A 330 9.11 -3.74 -31.18
CA MET A 330 8.68 -4.56 -30.05
C MET A 330 9.90 -5.32 -29.49
N GLY A 331 10.11 -5.28 -28.17
CA GLY A 331 11.27 -5.85 -27.48
C GLY A 331 12.41 -4.85 -27.20
N MET A 332 12.60 -3.83 -28.05
CA MET A 332 13.66 -2.82 -27.83
C MET A 332 13.32 -1.81 -26.72
N CYS A 333 12.02 -1.63 -26.41
CA CYS A 333 11.61 -0.71 -25.34
C CYS A 333 12.18 -1.11 -23.98
N ASP A 334 12.30 -2.41 -23.69
CA ASP A 334 12.82 -2.87 -22.40
C ASP A 334 14.32 -2.56 -22.28
N GLU A 335 15.11 -2.84 -23.33
CA GLU A 335 16.54 -2.49 -23.38
C GLU A 335 16.76 -0.97 -23.24
N ILE A 336 15.96 -0.15 -23.93
CA ILE A 336 16.04 1.31 -23.82
C ILE A 336 15.73 1.78 -22.39
N VAL A 337 14.70 1.22 -21.76
CA VAL A 337 14.32 1.58 -20.39
C VAL A 337 15.43 1.21 -19.41
N GLU A 338 15.96 -0.01 -19.50
CA GLU A 338 17.08 -0.44 -18.66
C GLU A 338 18.28 0.49 -18.81
N LYS A 339 18.61 0.90 -20.05
CA LYS A 339 19.76 1.78 -20.30
C LYS A 339 19.62 3.19 -19.72
N ILE A 340 18.39 3.69 -19.56
CA ILE A 340 18.15 5.03 -19.00
C ILE A 340 17.88 5.03 -17.49
N LYS A 341 17.73 3.87 -16.84
CA LYS A 341 17.49 3.76 -15.38
C LYS A 341 18.69 4.16 -14.52
N ASP A 342 19.89 3.91 -15.02
CA ASP A 342 21.14 4.25 -14.32
C ASP A 342 21.37 5.78 -14.22
#